data_AF-A0A146M2I2-F1
#
_entry.id   AF-A0A146M2I2-F1
#
_cell.length_a   1.000
_cell.length_b   1.000
_cell.length_c   1.000
_cell.angle_alpha   90.00
_cell.angle_beta   90.00
_cell.angle_gamma   90.00
#
_symmetry.space_group_name_H-M   'P 1'
#
loop_
_entity.id
_entity.type
_entity.pdbx_description
1 polymer ?
#
loop_
_entity_poly.entity_id
_entity_poly.type
_entity_poly.pdbx_seq_one_letter_code
_entity_poly.pdbx_strand_id
1 'polypeptide(L)'
;MSKSNYEYECSRAELLGLDKPEESEFESPKFDSEELACETEQIGRVSGGLDGLNAVLDSTKKTLTRYESFNRKLGKLFHYKSKSQRKAEAEANFTSEENIPSKTEQSQSTLSSTSSGLGQSSLNFEEYQKQNDKLDSLLCKAERAELSLNRNNKLIKKLVKK
;
A
#
# COMPACT_ATOMS: atom_id res chain seq x y z
N MET A 1 22.41 -2.64 23.35
CA MET A 1 22.93 -1.46 24.08
C MET A 1 24.43 -1.37 23.84
N SER A 2 25.07 -0.21 24.00
CA SER A 2 26.54 -0.11 23.85
C SER A 2 27.26 -0.55 25.13
N LYS A 3 28.48 -1.07 24.99
CA LYS A 3 29.36 -1.49 26.11
C LYS A 3 29.57 -0.37 27.14
N SER A 4 29.53 0.88 26.69
CA SER A 4 29.60 2.07 27.53
C SER A 4 28.42 2.22 28.49
N ASN A 5 27.23 1.73 28.15
CA ASN A 5 26.06 1.80 29.03
C ASN A 5 26.14 0.78 30.17
N TYR A 6 26.65 -0.42 29.87
CA TYR A 6 26.90 -1.44 30.89
C TYR A 6 28.00 -1.03 31.86
N GLU A 7 29.10 -0.46 31.35
CA GLU A 7 30.20 0.04 32.19
C GLU A 7 29.75 1.16 33.13
N TYR A 8 28.90 2.08 32.64
CA TYR A 8 28.27 3.12 33.44
C TYR A 8 27.38 2.55 34.56
N GLU A 9 26.52 1.57 34.25
CA GLU A 9 25.66 0.95 35.27
C GLU A 9 26.47 0.12 36.29
N CYS A 10 27.58 -0.48 35.88
CA CYS A 10 28.51 -1.14 36.81
C CYS A 10 29.10 -0.13 37.81
N SER A 11 29.63 1.01 37.33
CA SER A 11 30.18 2.05 38.20
C SER A 11 29.12 2.64 39.14
N ARG A 12 27.88 2.76 38.66
CA ARG A 12 26.76 3.25 39.44
C ARG A 12 26.34 2.27 40.53
N ALA A 13 26.28 0.97 40.23
CA ALA A 13 25.97 -0.06 41.20
C ALA A 13 27.03 -0.13 42.32
N GLU A 14 28.31 -0.02 41.95
CA GLU A 14 29.42 0.03 42.90
C GLU A 14 29.28 1.20 43.89
N LEU A 15 28.97 2.40 43.39
CA LEU A 15 28.81 3.59 44.22
C LEU A 15 27.60 3.52 45.18
N LEU A 16 26.57 2.77 44.79
CA LEU A 16 25.34 2.58 45.58
C LEU A 16 25.42 1.35 46.49
N GLY A 17 26.51 0.57 46.43
CA GLY A 17 26.65 -0.69 47.17
C GLY A 17 25.64 -1.77 46.73
N LEU A 18 25.18 -1.70 45.48
CA LEU A 18 24.29 -2.68 44.87
C LEU A 18 25.10 -3.78 44.18
N ASP A 19 24.48 -4.94 43.99
CA ASP A 19 25.09 -6.03 43.23
C ASP A 19 25.34 -5.59 41.78
N LYS A 20 26.46 -6.08 41.22
CA LYS A 20 26.85 -5.78 39.85
C LYS A 20 25.77 -6.28 38.89
N PRO A 21 25.23 -5.42 37.98
CA PRO A 21 24.26 -5.85 36.98
C PRO A 21 24.83 -6.95 36.08
N GLU A 22 23.98 -7.88 35.65
CA GLU A 22 24.34 -8.95 34.73
C GLU A 22 24.59 -8.40 33.32
N GLU A 23 25.73 -8.73 32.70
CA GLU A 23 26.06 -8.27 31.33
C GLU A 23 25.07 -8.76 30.27
N SER A 24 24.46 -9.92 30.51
CA SER A 24 23.48 -10.57 29.64
C SER A 24 22.23 -9.72 29.39
N GLU A 25 21.80 -8.94 30.38
CA GLU A 25 20.64 -8.04 30.28
C GLU A 25 20.91 -6.80 29.40
N PHE A 26 22.19 -6.47 29.19
CA PHE A 26 22.63 -5.33 28.38
C PHE A 26 23.02 -5.75 26.96
N GLU A 27 23.13 -7.05 26.69
CA GLU A 27 23.36 -7.54 25.34
C GLU A 27 22.07 -7.32 24.51
N SER A 28 22.18 -6.55 23.42
CA SER A 28 21.03 -6.40 22.51
C SER A 28 20.68 -7.76 21.92
N PRO A 29 19.38 -8.07 21.70
CA PRO A 29 19.00 -9.27 20.97
C PRO A 29 19.80 -9.34 19.67
N LYS A 30 20.58 -10.41 19.53
CA LYS A 30 21.32 -10.72 18.31
C LYS A 30 20.28 -11.22 17.32
N PHE A 31 19.79 -10.30 16.50
CA PHE A 31 18.99 -10.66 15.36
C PHE A 31 19.93 -11.04 14.22
N ASP A 32 19.73 -12.21 13.64
CA ASP A 32 20.53 -12.70 12.54
C ASP A 32 20.23 -11.84 11.30
N SER A 33 21.14 -10.90 11.02
CA SER A 33 20.97 -9.91 9.95
C SER A 33 20.74 -10.54 8.57
N GLU A 34 21.25 -11.76 8.35
CA GLU A 34 21.01 -12.55 7.14
C GLU A 34 19.56 -13.05 7.03
N GLU A 35 18.96 -13.51 8.13
CA GLU A 35 17.56 -13.96 8.17
C GLU A 35 16.62 -12.78 7.88
N LEU A 36 16.91 -11.63 8.49
CA LEU A 36 16.18 -10.38 8.27
C LEU A 36 16.22 -9.94 6.80
N ALA A 37 17.38 -10.04 6.15
CA ALA A 37 17.55 -9.71 4.75
C ALA A 37 16.73 -10.62 3.83
N CYS A 38 16.74 -11.94 4.07
CA CYS A 38 15.92 -12.90 3.32
C CYS A 38 14.42 -12.59 3.45
N GLU A 39 13.96 -12.26 4.66
CA GLU A 39 12.56 -11.91 4.90
C GLU A 39 12.16 -10.62 4.19
N THR A 40 13.01 -9.58 4.20
CA THR A 40 12.70 -8.32 3.50
C THR A 40 12.52 -8.49 1.98
N GLU A 41 13.29 -9.39 1.36
CA GLU A 41 13.16 -9.72 -0.06
C GLU A 41 11.83 -10.43 -0.33
N GLN A 42 11.48 -11.41 0.50
CA GLN A 42 10.21 -12.14 0.39
C GLN A 42 9.02 -11.18 0.51
N ILE A 43 9.03 -10.29 1.50
CA ILE A 43 8.03 -9.24 1.67
C ILE A 43 7.98 -8.31 0.44
N GLY A 44 9.13 -8.00 -0.16
CA GLY A 44 9.21 -7.23 -1.40
C GLY A 44 8.49 -7.92 -2.58
N ARG A 45 8.73 -9.21 -2.76
CA ARG A 45 8.06 -10.03 -3.79
C ARG A 45 6.55 -10.08 -3.57
N VAL A 46 6.09 -10.29 -2.33
CA VAL A 46 4.65 -10.30 -2.00
C VAL A 46 4.02 -8.93 -2.25
N SER A 47 4.69 -7.84 -1.88
CA SER A 47 4.20 -6.47 -2.14
C SER A 47 4.01 -6.22 -3.63
N GLY A 48 5.01 -6.55 -4.45
CA GLY A 48 4.92 -6.38 -5.91
C GLY A 48 3.81 -7.25 -6.53
N GLY A 49 3.65 -8.47 -6.03
CA GLY A 49 2.54 -9.35 -6.41
C GLY A 49 1.16 -8.74 -6.10
N LEU A 50 1.00 -8.18 -4.90
CA LEU A 50 -0.24 -7.49 -4.49
C LEU A 50 -0.51 -6.21 -5.30
N ASP A 51 0.52 -5.46 -5.65
CA ASP A 51 0.38 -4.28 -6.52
C ASP A 51 -0.09 -4.70 -7.92
N GLY A 52 0.49 -5.79 -8.46
CA GLY A 52 0.04 -6.39 -9.71
C GLY A 52 -1.41 -6.88 -9.66
N LEU A 53 -1.80 -7.58 -8.58
CA LEU A 53 -3.18 -8.04 -8.38
C LEU A 53 -4.16 -6.86 -8.31
N ASN A 54 -3.83 -5.81 -7.56
CA ASN A 54 -4.65 -4.60 -7.49
C ASN A 54 -4.79 -3.94 -8.88
N ALA A 55 -3.70 -3.85 -9.66
CA ALA A 55 -3.75 -3.31 -11.01
C ALA A 55 -4.64 -4.14 -11.95
N VAL A 56 -4.56 -5.48 -11.88
CA VAL A 56 -5.42 -6.39 -12.66
C VAL A 56 -6.88 -6.23 -12.26
N LEU A 57 -7.18 -6.13 -10.96
CA LEU A 57 -8.54 -5.92 -10.46
C LEU A 57 -9.13 -4.58 -10.89
N ASP A 58 -8.34 -3.51 -10.86
CA ASP A 58 -8.74 -2.19 -11.36
C ASP A 58 -8.98 -2.23 -12.88
N SER A 59 -8.14 -2.95 -13.63
CA SER A 59 -8.35 -3.15 -15.08
C SER A 59 -9.63 -3.95 -15.37
N THR A 60 -9.93 -4.96 -14.55
CA THR A 60 -11.15 -5.79 -14.64
C THR A 60 -12.40 -4.97 -14.35
N LYS A 61 -12.36 -4.09 -13.35
CA LYS A 61 -13.45 -3.15 -13.09
C LYS A 61 -13.70 -2.25 -14.31
N LYS A 62 -12.64 -1.70 -14.90
CA LYS A 62 -12.74 -0.82 -16.09
C LYS A 62 -13.34 -1.54 -17.29
N THR A 63 -12.90 -2.77 -17.58
CA THR A 63 -13.47 -3.56 -18.69
C THR A 63 -14.95 -3.85 -18.46
N LEU A 64 -15.32 -4.16 -17.22
CA LEU A 64 -16.70 -4.48 -16.86
C LEU A 64 -17.64 -3.27 -16.97
N THR A 65 -17.22 -2.10 -16.50
CA THR A 65 -17.99 -0.86 -16.66
C THR A 65 -18.14 -0.47 -18.13
N ARG A 66 -17.10 -0.68 -18.95
CA ARG A 66 -17.19 -0.49 -20.40
C ARG A 66 -18.20 -1.44 -21.04
N TYR A 67 -18.20 -2.71 -20.62
CA TYR A 67 -19.15 -3.70 -21.10
C TYR A 67 -20.60 -3.33 -20.71
N GLU A 68 -20.85 -2.93 -19.46
CA GLU A 68 -22.17 -2.44 -19.03
C GLU A 68 -22.62 -1.23 -19.87
N SER A 69 -21.72 -0.29 -20.13
CA SER A 69 -22.00 0.89 -20.95
C SER A 69 -22.32 0.51 -22.40
N PHE A 70 -21.60 -0.46 -22.96
CA PHE A 70 -21.83 -0.97 -24.31
C PHE A 70 -23.20 -1.67 -24.41
N ASN A 71 -23.52 -2.58 -23.48
CA ASN A 71 -24.84 -3.24 -23.44
C ASN A 71 -25.99 -2.24 -23.26
N ARG A 72 -25.79 -1.18 -22.47
CA ARG A 72 -26.80 -0.11 -22.33
C ARG A 72 -27.03 0.65 -23.65
N LYS A 73 -25.96 0.91 -24.40
CA LYS A 73 -26.06 1.54 -25.74
C LYS A 73 -26.76 0.63 -26.74
N LEU A 74 -26.44 -0.68 -26.76
CA LEU A 74 -27.12 -1.66 -27.62
C LEU A 74 -28.60 -1.81 -27.26
N GLY A 75 -28.94 -1.84 -25.97
CA GLY A 75 -30.34 -1.88 -25.53
C GLY A 75 -31.14 -0.67 -26.05
N LYS A 76 -30.58 0.55 -25.99
CA LYS A 76 -31.23 1.74 -26.59
C LYS A 76 -31.41 1.61 -28.10
N LEU A 77 -30.45 1.03 -28.82
CA LEU A 77 -30.56 0.81 -30.27
C LEU A 77 -31.67 -0.20 -30.61
N PHE A 78 -31.82 -1.25 -29.82
CA PHE A 78 -32.90 -2.23 -29.99
C PHE A 78 -34.28 -1.62 -29.71
N HIS A 79 -34.39 -0.75 -28.71
CA HIS A 79 -35.64 -0.04 -28.42
C HIS A 79 -35.96 1.06 -29.45
N TYR A 80 -34.96 1.64 -30.13
CA TYR A 80 -35.17 2.61 -31.20
C TYR A 80 -35.84 1.97 -32.43
N LYS A 81 -35.45 0.74 -32.79
CA LYS A 81 -36.09 -0.01 -33.90
C LYS A 81 -37.55 -0.37 -33.60
N SER A 82 -37.95 -0.49 -32.33
CA SER A 82 -39.34 -0.78 -31.94
C SER A 82 -40.25 0.46 -31.84
N LYS A 83 -39.69 1.68 -31.91
CA LYS A 83 -40.46 2.94 -31.88
C LYS A 83 -40.39 3.73 -33.19
N SER A 84 -39.75 3.18 -34.23
CA SER A 84 -39.79 3.70 -35.61
C SER A 84 -41.16 3.50 -36.30
N GLN A 85 -42.24 3.59 -35.52
CA GLN A 85 -43.59 3.96 -35.92
C GLN A 85 -44.20 4.78 -34.78
N ARG A 86 -43.66 5.98 -34.52
CA ARG A 86 -44.40 7.19 -34.13
C ARG A 86 -43.43 8.31 -33.73
N LYS A 87 -43.41 9.31 -34.61
CA LYS A 87 -43.01 10.72 -34.41
C LYS A 87 -41.56 11.03 -34.02
N ALA A 88 -40.99 11.85 -34.89
CA ALA A 88 -39.79 12.65 -34.71
C ALA A 88 -39.93 13.66 -33.57
N GLU A 89 -38.77 14.28 -33.25
CA GLU A 89 -38.56 15.46 -32.40
C GLU A 89 -38.23 15.17 -30.93
N ALA A 90 -36.92 15.18 -30.61
CA ALA A 90 -36.35 15.81 -29.41
C ALA A 90 -34.83 15.65 -29.40
N GLU A 91 -34.17 16.69 -29.89
CA GLU A 91 -32.91 17.32 -29.43
C GLU A 91 -31.82 16.45 -28.78
N ALA A 92 -30.70 16.38 -29.49
CA ALA A 92 -29.43 15.87 -29.01
C ALA A 92 -28.74 16.91 -28.12
N ASN A 93 -28.86 16.76 -26.80
CA ASN A 93 -27.98 17.43 -25.85
C ASN A 93 -26.81 16.50 -25.50
N PHE A 94 -25.64 16.79 -26.08
CA PHE A 94 -24.37 16.15 -25.79
C PHE A 94 -23.57 17.10 -24.88
N THR A 95 -23.78 17.02 -23.57
CA THR A 95 -22.98 17.74 -22.59
C THR A 95 -21.75 16.90 -22.24
N SER A 96 -20.61 17.25 -22.81
CA SER A 96 -19.29 16.84 -22.34
C SER A 96 -18.73 17.93 -21.42
N GLU A 97 -18.86 17.75 -20.10
CA GLU A 97 -18.16 18.55 -19.10
C GLU A 97 -16.81 17.91 -18.76
N GLU A 98 -15.76 18.63 -19.17
CA GLU A 98 -14.67 19.17 -18.34
C GLU A 98 -14.12 18.34 -17.15
N ASN A 99 -12.83 17.98 -17.24
CA ASN A 99 -11.95 17.95 -16.07
C ASN A 99 -10.49 18.31 -16.43
N ILE A 100 -10.20 19.60 -16.23
CA ILE A 100 -9.02 20.31 -15.69
C ILE A 100 -7.67 19.54 -15.55
N PRO A 101 -6.53 20.19 -15.90
CA PRO A 101 -5.19 19.59 -16.01
C PRO A 101 -4.45 19.42 -14.68
N SER A 102 -3.75 18.30 -14.52
CA SER A 102 -2.76 18.11 -13.44
C SER A 102 -1.41 18.70 -13.84
N LYS A 103 -1.12 19.91 -13.36
CA LYS A 103 0.26 20.37 -13.14
C LYS A 103 0.72 19.82 -11.79
N THR A 104 1.81 19.07 -11.77
CA THR A 104 2.54 18.75 -10.52
C THR A 104 3.79 19.61 -10.49
N GLU A 105 3.77 20.56 -9.57
CA GLU A 105 4.89 21.43 -9.24
C GLU A 105 5.96 20.63 -8.52
N GLN A 106 7.19 20.81 -8.99
CA GLN A 106 8.40 20.19 -8.49
C GLN A 106 9.00 21.15 -7.45
N SER A 107 8.66 20.96 -6.17
CA SER A 107 9.31 21.69 -5.08
C SER A 107 10.60 20.97 -4.68
N GLN A 108 11.73 21.51 -5.17
CA GLN A 108 13.03 21.29 -4.56
C GLN A 108 13.12 22.16 -3.29
N SER A 109 13.25 21.52 -2.13
CA SER A 109 13.73 22.16 -0.91
C SER A 109 15.09 21.60 -0.52
N THR A 110 15.95 22.54 -0.20
CA THR A 110 17.40 22.54 -0.02
C THR A 110 17.85 22.18 1.40
N LEU A 111 19.12 21.72 1.52
CA LEU A 111 20.04 21.75 2.69
C LEU A 111 19.71 20.75 3.82
N SER A 112 20.63 20.18 4.61
CA SER A 112 22.09 20.01 4.64
C SER A 112 22.37 19.18 5.90
N SER A 113 23.60 18.67 6.01
CA SER A 113 24.28 18.27 7.26
C SER A 113 24.29 16.77 7.57
N THR A 114 25.20 16.08 6.91
CA THR A 114 25.87 14.89 7.46
C THR A 114 26.88 15.35 8.51
N SER A 115 26.57 15.19 9.79
CA SER A 115 27.56 15.14 10.86
C SER A 115 27.32 13.90 11.71
N SER A 116 28.02 12.85 11.32
CA SER A 116 28.80 11.95 12.16
C SER A 116 28.32 11.66 13.59
N GLY A 117 27.94 10.40 13.77
CA GLY A 117 28.28 9.63 14.96
C GLY A 117 27.29 9.76 16.10
N LEU A 118 26.33 8.83 16.17
CA LEU A 118 25.72 8.28 17.39
C LEU A 118 24.72 7.18 16.98
N GLY A 119 24.89 5.97 17.53
CA GLY A 119 23.83 4.96 17.60
C GLY A 119 23.85 3.86 16.54
N GLN A 120 24.63 2.80 16.75
CA GLN A 120 24.42 1.53 16.03
C GLN A 120 23.24 0.72 16.61
N SER A 121 22.77 1.02 17.82
CA SER A 121 21.63 0.32 18.44
C SER A 121 20.25 0.85 18.05
N SER A 122 20.15 2.10 17.58
CA SER A 122 18.90 2.64 17.01
C SER A 122 18.59 2.04 15.64
N LEU A 123 19.62 1.55 14.93
CA LEU A 123 19.46 1.00 13.58
C LEU A 123 18.61 -0.28 13.59
N ASN A 124 18.79 -1.16 14.59
CA ASN A 124 18.03 -2.41 14.66
C ASN A 124 16.54 -2.16 14.96
N PHE A 125 16.22 -1.32 15.95
CA PHE A 125 14.82 -1.00 16.27
C PHE A 125 14.10 -0.28 15.12
N GLU A 126 14.79 0.65 14.46
CA GLU A 126 14.26 1.35 13.29
C GLU A 126 13.99 0.39 12.12
N GLU A 127 14.83 -0.63 11.93
CA GLU A 127 14.64 -1.66 10.90
C GLU A 127 13.45 -2.57 11.22
N TYR A 128 13.28 -2.98 12.48
CA TYR A 128 12.08 -3.67 12.95
C TYR A 128 10.82 -2.86 12.71
N GLN A 129 10.85 -1.57 13.04
CA GLN A 129 9.71 -0.68 12.85
C GLN A 129 9.35 -0.55 11.36
N LYS A 130 10.35 -0.40 10.48
CA LYS A 130 10.15 -0.38 9.02
C LYS A 130 9.55 -1.67 8.48
N GLN A 131 9.99 -2.83 8.98
CA GLN A 131 9.41 -4.10 8.58
C GLN A 131 7.96 -4.21 9.03
N ASN A 132 7.64 -3.78 10.25
CA ASN A 132 6.28 -3.76 10.75
C ASN A 132 5.38 -2.84 9.91
N ASP A 133 5.85 -1.62 9.59
CA ASP A 133 5.14 -0.70 8.68
C ASP A 133 4.91 -1.33 7.29
N LYS A 134 5.87 -2.15 6.83
CA LYS A 134 5.75 -2.87 5.54
C LYS A 134 4.71 -3.98 5.62
N LEU A 135 4.60 -4.69 6.74
CA LEU A 135 3.54 -5.67 6.98
C LEU A 135 2.16 -5.01 7.01
N ASP A 136 2.01 -3.86 7.67
CA ASP A 136 0.76 -3.10 7.70
C ASP A 136 0.36 -2.63 6.29
N SER A 137 1.35 -2.17 5.50
CA SER A 137 1.14 -1.82 4.10
C SER A 137 0.69 -3.02 3.26
N LEU A 138 1.30 -4.20 3.45
CA LEU A 138 0.88 -5.44 2.80
C LEU A 138 -0.56 -5.81 3.15
N LEU A 139 -0.93 -5.72 4.43
CA LEU A 139 -2.28 -6.01 4.90
C LEU A 139 -3.30 -5.10 4.19
N CYS A 140 -3.04 -3.79 4.15
CA CYS A 140 -3.89 -2.82 3.45
C CYS A 140 -4.04 -3.15 1.96
N LYS A 141 -2.94 -3.54 1.29
CA LYS A 141 -2.96 -3.93 -0.13
C LYS A 141 -3.75 -5.20 -0.38
N ALA A 142 -3.64 -6.19 0.51
CA ALA A 142 -4.38 -7.44 0.44
C ALA A 142 -5.89 -7.20 0.64
N GLU A 143 -6.28 -6.43 1.65
CA GLU A 143 -7.68 -6.06 1.89
C GLU A 143 -8.29 -5.32 0.68
N ARG A 144 -7.55 -4.38 0.09
CA ARG A 144 -8.00 -3.68 -1.12
C ARG A 144 -8.24 -4.66 -2.28
N ALA A 145 -7.32 -5.62 -2.47
CA ALA A 145 -7.45 -6.63 -3.51
C ALA A 145 -8.69 -7.52 -3.26
N GLU A 146 -8.87 -7.98 -2.02
CA GLU A 146 -10.02 -8.81 -1.63
C GLU A 146 -11.35 -8.09 -1.90
N LEU A 147 -11.47 -6.85 -1.41
CA LEU A 147 -12.67 -6.04 -1.60
C LEU A 147 -12.95 -5.77 -3.09
N SER A 148 -11.91 -5.51 -3.88
CA SER A 148 -12.03 -5.25 -5.31
C SER A 148 -12.44 -6.51 -6.08
N LEU A 149 -11.87 -7.66 -5.75
CA LEU A 149 -12.25 -8.96 -6.29
C LEU A 149 -13.72 -9.29 -5.99
N ASN A 150 -14.15 -9.11 -4.74
CA ASN A 150 -15.54 -9.35 -4.35
C ASN A 150 -16.52 -8.42 -5.12
N ARG A 151 -16.16 -7.14 -5.28
CA ARG A 151 -16.95 -6.19 -6.10
C ARG A 151 -17.02 -6.62 -7.57
N ASN A 152 -15.89 -6.96 -8.18
CA ASN A 152 -15.84 -7.42 -9.57
C ASN A 152 -16.68 -8.70 -9.75
N ASN A 153 -16.56 -9.66 -8.84
CA ASN A 153 -17.38 -10.88 -8.85
C ASN A 153 -18.88 -10.58 -8.76
N LYS A 154 -19.30 -9.61 -7.94
CA LYS A 154 -20.71 -9.19 -7.86
C LYS A 154 -21.20 -8.60 -9.18
N LEU A 155 -20.40 -7.74 -9.82
CA LEU A 155 -20.75 -7.14 -11.11
C LEU A 155 -20.84 -8.19 -12.23
N ILE A 156 -19.88 -9.11 -12.29
CA ILE A 156 -19.91 -10.22 -13.25
C ILE A 156 -21.17 -11.06 -13.06
N LYS A 157 -21.49 -11.43 -11.81
CA LYS A 157 -22.73 -12.18 -11.50
C LYS A 157 -24.00 -11.43 -11.93
N LYS A 158 -24.04 -10.09 -11.78
CA LYS A 158 -25.18 -9.27 -12.25
C LYS A 158 -25.29 -9.24 -13.76
N LEU A 159 -24.17 -9.24 -14.48
CA LEU A 159 -24.13 -9.26 -15.94
C LEU A 159 -24.55 -10.62 -16.49
N VAL A 160 -24.12 -11.72 -15.87
CA VAL A 160 -24.46 -13.08 -16.32
C VAL A 160 -25.91 -13.47 -16.00
N LYS A 161 -26.49 -12.93 -14.92
CA LYS A 161 -27.89 -13.20 -14.54
C LYS A 161 -28.93 -12.37 -15.33
N LYS A 162 -28.49 -11.52 -16.26
CA LYS A 162 -29.37 -10.78 -17.18
C LYS A 162 -29.48 -11.53 -18.49
#